data_AF-A0A943PXV1-F1
#
_entry.id   AF-A0A943PXV1-F1
#
_cell.length_a   1.000
_cell.length_b   1.000
_cell.length_c   1.000
_cell.angle_alpha   90.00
_cell.angle_beta   90.00
_cell.angle_gamma   90.00
#
_symmetry.space_group_name_H-M   'P 1'
#
loop_
_entity.id
_entity.type
_entity.pdbx_description
1 polymer ?
#
loop_
_entity_poly.entity_id
_entity_poly.type
_entity_poly.pdbx_seq_one_letter_code
_entity_poly.pdbx_strand_id
1 'polypeptide(L)'
;MKITNLFNTTNIYNKSNVNDKKLEKTKKSNDSFVVSDKARDFQTVLKAISNSPDVREEKVNDIIKKMEQGSYNISSEDIANKLLR
;
A
#
# COMPACT_ATOMS: atom_id res chain seq x y z
N MET A 1 1.89 -9.32 17.31
CA MET A 1 1.78 -10.15 16.08
C MET A 1 2.68 -9.54 15.00
N LYS A 2 3.68 -10.27 14.51
CA LYS A 2 4.58 -9.80 13.44
C LYS A 2 4.08 -10.33 12.09
N ILE A 3 3.60 -9.44 11.23
CA ILE A 3 3.19 -9.78 9.85
C ILE A 3 4.45 -9.74 8.98
N THR A 4 5.31 -10.74 9.13
CA THR A 4 6.53 -10.89 8.31
C THR A 4 6.50 -12.23 7.63
N ASN A 5 5.66 -12.38 6.60
CA ASN A 5 5.89 -13.39 5.56
C ASN A 5 5.11 -13.22 4.22
N LEU A 6 4.51 -12.05 3.94
CA LEU A 6 3.74 -11.86 2.69
C LEU A 6 4.61 -11.54 1.46
N PHE A 7 5.84 -11.07 1.66
CA PHE A 7 6.73 -10.62 0.57
C PHE A 7 7.36 -11.76 -0.25
N ASN A 8 7.39 -13.00 0.26
CA ASN A 8 8.07 -14.09 -0.45
C ASN A 8 7.27 -14.66 -1.62
N THR A 9 5.93 -14.52 -1.60
CA THR A 9 5.07 -15.03 -2.68
C THR A 9 4.92 -14.03 -3.84
N THR A 10 5.11 -12.74 -3.60
CA THR A 10 5.11 -11.71 -4.66
C THR A 10 6.32 -11.81 -5.59
N ASN A 11 7.46 -12.29 -5.08
CA ASN A 11 8.68 -12.48 -5.89
C ASN A 11 8.62 -13.70 -6.81
N ILE A 12 7.82 -14.72 -6.48
CA ILE A 12 7.59 -15.88 -7.36
C ILE A 12 6.71 -15.48 -8.54
N TYR A 13 5.76 -14.55 -8.33
CA TYR A 13 4.87 -14.03 -9.36
C TYR A 13 5.59 -13.18 -10.43
N ASN A 14 6.62 -12.43 -10.03
CA ASN A 14 7.40 -11.58 -10.94
C ASN A 14 8.55 -12.33 -11.63
N LYS A 15 8.85 -13.58 -11.25
CA LYS A 15 9.92 -14.40 -11.82
C LYS A 15 9.41 -15.27 -12.98
N SER A 16 8.77 -14.66 -13.97
CA SER A 16 8.38 -15.35 -15.21
C SER A 16 9.10 -14.83 -16.46
N ASN A 17 10.03 -13.87 -16.32
CA ASN A 17 10.83 -13.33 -17.42
C ASN A 17 12.29 -13.81 -17.37
N VAL A 18 12.53 -15.11 -17.22
CA VAL A 18 13.88 -15.69 -17.39
C VAL A 18 13.84 -16.71 -18.52
N ASN A 19 14.55 -16.37 -19.59
CA ASN A 19 14.60 -17.04 -20.88
C ASN A 19 14.96 -18.54 -20.80
N ASP A 20 14.21 -19.32 -21.58
CA ASP A 20 14.52 -20.56 -22.29
C ASP A 20 15.48 -21.59 -21.66
N LYS A 21 14.90 -22.65 -21.08
CA LYS A 21 15.37 -24.02 -21.33
C LYS A 21 14.20 -25.00 -21.49
N LYS A 22 14.13 -25.56 -22.70
CA LYS A 22 13.23 -26.58 -23.24
C LYS A 22 13.07 -27.77 -22.28
N LEU A 23 11.87 -27.98 -21.74
CA LEU A 23 11.47 -29.21 -21.05
C LEU A 23 10.12 -29.68 -21.58
N GLU A 24 10.05 -31.00 -21.78
CA GLU A 24 9.05 -31.68 -22.59
C GLU A 24 7.61 -31.50 -22.11
N LYS A 25 6.70 -31.42 -23.08
CA LYS A 25 5.25 -31.28 -22.90
C LYS A 25 4.66 -32.54 -22.27
N THR A 26 4.68 -32.62 -20.95
CA THR A 26 3.66 -33.39 -20.23
C THR A 26 2.36 -32.58 -20.29
N LYS A 27 1.26 -33.23 -20.72
CA LYS A 27 -0.09 -32.64 -20.79
C LYS A 27 -0.49 -32.17 -19.38
N LYS A 28 -0.13 -30.94 -19.05
CA LYS A 28 -0.60 -30.26 -17.85
C LYS A 28 -2.01 -29.81 -18.19
N SER A 29 -3.01 -30.28 -17.42
CA SER A 29 -4.29 -29.57 -17.36
C SER A 29 -3.97 -28.09 -17.23
N ASN A 30 -4.54 -27.27 -18.09
CA ASN A 30 -4.37 -25.83 -17.97
C ASN A 30 -5.09 -25.42 -16.70
N ASP A 31 -4.38 -25.47 -15.56
CA ASP A 31 -4.89 -24.96 -14.30
C ASP A 31 -5.18 -23.47 -14.52
N SER A 32 -6.46 -23.14 -14.61
CA SER A 32 -6.91 -21.77 -14.81
C SER A 32 -6.74 -21.02 -13.50
N PHE A 33 -5.66 -20.25 -13.39
CA PHE A 33 -5.44 -19.38 -12.25
C PHE A 33 -6.19 -18.06 -12.45
N VAL A 34 -7.18 -17.78 -11.59
CA VAL A 34 -7.92 -16.52 -11.58
C VAL A 34 -7.64 -15.80 -10.26
N VAL A 35 -7.03 -14.62 -10.33
CA VAL A 35 -6.90 -13.72 -9.18
C VAL A 35 -8.28 -13.18 -8.85
N SER A 36 -8.71 -13.27 -7.59
CA SER A 36 -9.96 -12.63 -7.17
C SER A 36 -9.88 -11.11 -7.36
N ASP A 37 -10.99 -10.49 -7.75
CA ASP A 37 -11.01 -9.04 -8.00
C ASP A 37 -10.57 -8.25 -6.75
N LYS A 38 -10.99 -8.69 -5.57
CA LYS A 38 -10.55 -8.12 -4.28
C LYS A 38 -9.05 -8.17 -4.07
N ALA A 39 -8.37 -9.23 -4.52
CA ALA A 39 -6.92 -9.34 -4.40
C ALA A 39 -6.18 -8.38 -5.34
N ARG A 40 -6.75 -8.11 -6.52
CA ARG A 40 -6.23 -7.08 -7.45
C ARG A 40 -6.38 -5.68 -6.87
N ASP A 41 -7.54 -5.39 -6.28
CA ASP A 41 -7.79 -4.11 -5.60
C ASP A 41 -6.83 -3.91 -4.43
N PHE A 42 -6.65 -4.94 -3.60
CA PHE A 42 -5.74 -4.89 -2.46
C PHE A 42 -4.29 -4.63 -2.88
N GLN A 43 -3.81 -5.28 -3.94
CA GLN A 43 -2.48 -5.03 -4.49
C GLN A 43 -2.32 -3.59 -4.99
N THR A 44 -3.37 -3.02 -5.58
CA THR A 44 -3.38 -1.65 -6.09
C THR A 44 -3.33 -0.64 -4.95
N VAL A 45 -4.12 -0.88 -3.89
CA VAL A 45 -4.11 -0.05 -2.67
C VAL A 45 -2.74 -0.10 -1.98
N LEU A 46 -2.14 -1.28 -1.86
CA LEU A 46 -0.80 -1.41 -1.27
C LEU A 46 0.25 -0.62 -2.05
N LYS A 47 0.23 -0.71 -3.39
CA LYS A 47 1.14 0.09 -4.23
C LYS A 47 0.93 1.59 -4.03
N ALA A 48 -0.33 2.05 -3.95
CA ALA A 48 -0.65 3.44 -3.72
C ALA A 48 -0.16 3.92 -2.33
N ILE A 49 -0.29 3.09 -1.29
CA ILE A 49 0.23 3.39 0.05
C ILE A 49 1.76 3.45 0.04
N SER A 50 2.45 2.50 -0.59
CA SER A 50 3.92 2.50 -0.69
C SER A 50 4.47 3.69 -1.48
N ASN A 51 3.73 4.19 -2.46
CA ASN A 51 4.13 5.34 -3.27
C ASN A 51 3.75 6.68 -2.63
N SER A 52 2.92 6.67 -1.59
CA SER A 52 2.56 7.90 -0.88
C SER A 52 3.77 8.43 -0.11
N PRO A 53 4.04 9.74 -0.14
CA PRO A 53 5.13 10.31 0.64
C PRO A 53 4.87 10.12 2.15
N ASP A 54 5.95 9.91 2.90
CA ASP A 54 5.91 9.78 4.37
C ASP A 54 5.38 11.05 5.03
N VAL A 55 5.67 12.22 4.44
CA VAL A 55 5.19 13.52 4.90
C VAL A 55 4.19 14.07 3.89
N ARG A 56 3.00 14.44 4.39
CA ARG A 56 2.00 15.15 3.59
C ARG A 56 2.27 16.65 3.64
N GLU A 57 3.18 17.10 2.79
CA GLU A 57 3.61 18.51 2.74
C GLU A 57 2.44 19.50 2.56
N GLU A 58 1.43 19.15 1.76
CA GLU A 58 0.19 19.92 1.60
C GLU A 58 -0.44 20.27 2.95
N LYS A 59 -0.69 19.26 3.80
CA LYS A 59 -1.31 19.45 5.11
C LYS A 59 -0.42 20.27 6.04
N VAL A 60 0.90 20.05 5.99
CA VAL A 60 1.85 20.80 6.81
C VAL A 60 1.82 22.28 6.42
N ASN A 61 1.89 22.58 5.12
CA ASN A 61 1.85 23.94 4.61
C ASN A 61 0.53 24.64 4.95
N ASP A 62 -0.60 23.94 4.91
CA ASP A 62 -1.89 24.50 5.29
C ASP A 62 -1.97 24.85 6.79
N ILE A 63 -1.37 24.02 7.65
CA ILE A 63 -1.27 24.32 9.09
C ILE A 63 -0.37 25.54 9.30
N ILE A 64 0.79 25.59 8.64
CA ILE A 64 1.72 26.73 8.73
C ILE A 64 1.01 28.02 8.32
N LYS A 65 0.30 28.02 7.19
CA LYS A 65 -0.49 29.18 6.73
C LYS A 65 -1.51 29.64 7.76
N LYS A 66 -2.25 28.71 8.39
CA LYS A 66 -3.22 29.04 9.44
C LYS A 66 -2.54 29.63 10.68
N MET A 67 -1.34 29.17 11.00
CA MET A 67 -0.55 29.72 12.10
C MET A 67 -0.04 31.13 11.76
N GLU A 68 0.47 31.36 10.55
CA GLU A 68 0.91 32.68 10.07
C GLU A 68 -0.25 33.69 10.01
N GLN A 69 -1.44 33.23 9.64
CA GLN A 69 -2.67 34.04 9.61
C GLN A 69 -3.26 34.29 11.01
N GLY A 70 -2.72 33.65 12.05
CA GLY A 70 -3.27 33.72 13.41
C GLY A 70 -4.63 33.04 13.58
N SER A 71 -5.10 32.29 12.58
CA SER A 71 -6.40 31.60 12.59
C SER A 71 -6.30 30.15 13.06
N TYR A 72 -5.15 29.75 13.59
CA TYR A 72 -4.94 28.43 14.16
C TYR A 72 -5.50 28.36 15.57
N ASN A 73 -6.79 28.03 15.68
CA ASN A 73 -7.49 27.86 16.95
C ASN A 73 -7.84 26.36 17.14
N ILE A 74 -7.36 25.76 18.23
CA ILE A 74 -7.66 24.38 18.62
C ILE A 74 -8.49 24.41 19.89
N SER A 75 -9.62 23.72 19.90
CA SER A 75 -10.44 23.58 21.10
C SER A 75 -9.83 22.55 22.06
N SER A 76 -10.10 22.69 23.36
CA SER A 76 -9.70 21.68 24.35
C SER A 76 -10.33 20.31 24.09
N GLU A 77 -11.51 20.29 23.45
CA GLU A 77 -12.19 19.07 23.02
C GLU A 77 -11.43 18.36 21.90
N ASP A 78 -10.93 19.08 20.90
CA ASP A 78 -10.13 18.52 19.81
C ASP A 78 -8.85 17.84 20.34
N ILE A 79 -8.23 18.44 21.34
CA ILE A 79 -7.04 17.89 22.01
C ILE A 79 -7.41 16.60 22.76
N ALA A 80 -8.49 16.61 23.55
CA ALA A 80 -8.95 15.45 24.29
C ALA A 80 -9.31 14.29 23.35
N ASN A 81 -10.03 14.57 22.27
CA ASN A 81 -10.39 13.58 21.25
C ASN A 81 -9.16 12.93 20.60
N LYS A 82 -8.05 13.66 20.45
CA LYS A 82 -6.82 13.11 19.86
C LYS A 82 -6.00 12.28 20.85
N LEU A 83 -6.11 12.55 22.14
CA LEU A 83 -5.44 11.77 23.21
C LEU A 83 -6.14 10.45 23.48
N LEU A 84 -7.47 10.41 23.36
CA LEU A 84 -8.30 9.25 23.70
C LEU A 84 -8.47 8.23 22.55
N ARG A 85 -8.01 8.54 21.33
CA ARG A 85 -8.15 7.71 20.12
C ARG A 85 -6.83 7.17 19.61
#